data_AF-A0A9X1IA81-F1
#
_entry.id   AF-A0A9X1IA81-F1
#
_cell.length_a   1.000
_cell.length_b   1.000
_cell.length_c   1.000
_cell.angle_alpha   90.00
_cell.angle_beta   90.00
_cell.angle_gamma   90.00
#
_symmetry.space_group_name_H-M   'P 1'
#
loop_
_entity.id
_entity.type
_entity.pdbx_description
1 polymer ?
#
loop_
_entity_poly.entity_id
_entity_poly.type
_entity_poly.pdbx_seq_one_letter_code
_entity_poly.pdbx_strand_id
1 'polypeptide(L)'
;MKTHKEITSKPKLSSILILIIGGFLAIIFGTILIIKGNWIIGVPFLIIGLYSLYWIFNYDTLQIKNGKLIFKSITGFTKKTISLSELKSYTEIEKENAQYKWEFGYMKWKDLTLIGDNFKYKISSTSYINYNELRKELTKGLKRNFKAETKWQNNNLTYIGIGLIIFGFLIGFWFWQATKDILFEKILTILLSIGFIGYGIYLLYKRKKPAGNNV
;
A
#
# COMPACT_ATOMS: atom_id res chain seq x y z
N MET A 1 -24.96 13.90 30.68
CA MET A 1 -23.71 13.20 30.32
C MET A 1 -23.89 12.52 28.97
N LYS A 2 -23.21 12.95 27.90
CA LYS A 2 -23.25 12.22 26.62
C LYS A 2 -22.45 10.94 26.82
N THR A 3 -23.11 9.78 26.77
CA THR A 3 -22.43 8.48 26.73
C THR A 3 -21.46 8.49 25.56
N HIS A 4 -20.16 8.41 25.85
CA HIS A 4 -19.15 8.34 24.80
C HIS A 4 -19.38 7.04 24.03
N LYS A 5 -19.73 7.16 22.74
CA LYS A 5 -19.96 6.01 21.87
C LYS A 5 -18.68 5.18 21.79
N GLU A 6 -18.73 3.95 22.30
CA GLU A 6 -17.64 2.99 22.16
C GLU A 6 -17.70 2.36 20.77
N ILE A 7 -16.59 2.37 20.05
CA ILE A 7 -16.50 1.80 18.71
C ILE A 7 -15.32 0.86 18.64
N THR A 8 -15.60 -0.38 18.27
CA THR A 8 -14.58 -1.38 18.02
C THR A 8 -14.51 -1.65 16.52
N SER A 9 -13.31 -1.65 15.97
CA SER A 9 -13.09 -2.01 14.57
C SER A 9 -13.49 -3.45 14.33
N LYS A 10 -14.02 -3.72 13.14
CA LYS A 10 -14.37 -5.06 12.67
C LYS A 10 -13.39 -5.45 11.55
N PRO A 11 -12.28 -6.14 11.85
CA PRO A 11 -11.36 -6.64 10.84
C PRO A 11 -12.09 -7.44 9.76
N LYS A 12 -11.70 -7.24 8.51
CA LYS A 12 -12.24 -7.97 7.39
C LYS A 12 -11.56 -9.34 7.32
N LEU A 13 -12.29 -10.38 7.70
CA LEU A 13 -11.77 -11.76 7.75
C LEU A 13 -11.16 -12.19 6.41
N SER A 14 -11.76 -11.81 5.28
CA SER A 14 -11.20 -12.17 3.97
C SER A 14 -9.79 -11.62 3.74
N SER A 15 -9.47 -10.42 4.24
CA SER A 15 -8.11 -9.88 4.15
C SER A 15 -7.11 -10.66 4.98
N ILE A 16 -7.51 -11.11 6.17
CA ILE A 16 -6.67 -11.93 7.05
C ILE A 16 -6.47 -13.33 6.42
N LEU A 17 -7.54 -13.93 5.90
CA LEU A 17 -7.49 -15.24 5.24
C LEU A 17 -6.60 -15.23 4.00
N ILE A 18 -6.67 -14.18 3.16
CA ILE A 18 -5.79 -14.05 1.99
C ILE A 18 -4.32 -14.01 2.41
N LEU A 19 -3.98 -13.29 3.49
CA LEU A 19 -2.61 -13.25 4.00
C LEU A 19 -2.14 -14.60 4.54
N ILE A 20 -3.02 -15.32 5.26
CA ILE A 20 -2.71 -16.67 5.78
C ILE A 20 -2.48 -17.63 4.61
N ILE A 21 -3.48 -17.80 3.75
CA ILE A 21 -3.46 -18.79 2.67
C ILE A 21 -2.34 -18.45 1.68
N GLY A 22 -2.26 -17.19 1.24
CA GLY A 22 -1.21 -16.73 0.33
C GLY A 22 0.19 -16.85 0.93
N GLY A 23 0.35 -16.51 2.21
CA GLY A 23 1.61 -16.64 2.93
C GLY A 23 2.10 -18.09 3.00
N PHE A 24 1.26 -19.01 3.42
CA PHE A 24 1.59 -20.44 3.48
C PHE A 24 1.90 -21.03 2.10
N LEU A 25 1.07 -20.73 1.09
CA LEU A 25 1.31 -21.22 -0.28
C LEU A 25 2.64 -20.70 -0.84
N ALA A 26 2.96 -19.42 -0.61
CA ALA A 26 4.23 -18.84 -1.06
C ALA A 26 5.44 -19.48 -0.36
N ILE A 27 5.34 -19.77 0.94
CA ILE A 27 6.41 -20.49 1.69
C ILE A 27 6.61 -21.90 1.13
N ILE A 28 5.52 -22.66 0.96
CA ILE A 28 5.58 -24.04 0.43
C ILE A 28 6.21 -24.02 -0.97
N PHE A 29 5.71 -23.16 -1.85
CA PHE A 29 6.19 -23.06 -3.22
C PHE A 29 7.66 -22.60 -3.28
N GLY A 30 8.03 -21.57 -2.51
CA GLY A 30 9.40 -21.09 -2.42
C GLY A 30 10.37 -22.16 -1.93
N THR A 31 9.98 -22.93 -0.91
CA THR A 31 10.78 -24.02 -0.37
C THR A 31 10.98 -25.14 -1.40
N ILE A 32 9.92 -25.55 -2.11
CA ILE A 32 10.02 -26.57 -3.18
C ILE A 32 10.98 -26.11 -4.28
N LEU A 33 10.91 -24.84 -4.69
CA LEU A 33 11.80 -24.30 -5.73
C LEU A 33 13.26 -24.25 -5.28
N ILE A 34 13.52 -23.89 -4.01
CA ILE A 34 14.87 -23.89 -3.44
C ILE A 34 15.43 -25.33 -3.43
N ILE A 35 14.66 -26.31 -2.97
CA ILE A 35 15.06 -27.72 -2.96
C ILE A 35 15.38 -28.23 -4.38
N LYS A 36 14.63 -27.77 -5.39
CA LYS A 36 14.86 -28.08 -6.81
C LYS A 36 16.01 -27.29 -7.45
N GLY A 37 16.75 -26.47 -6.69
CA GLY A 37 17.89 -25.71 -7.18
C GLY A 37 17.57 -24.38 -7.85
N ASN A 38 16.31 -23.91 -7.82
CA ASN A 38 15.91 -22.63 -8.40
C ASN A 38 15.83 -21.52 -7.34
N TRP A 39 16.99 -21.15 -6.81
CA TRP A 39 17.13 -20.20 -5.70
C TRP A 39 16.69 -18.78 -6.06
N ILE A 40 16.91 -18.37 -7.31
CA ILE A 40 16.58 -17.02 -7.81
C ILE A 40 15.08 -16.74 -7.69
N ILE A 41 14.24 -17.75 -7.94
CA ILE A 41 12.78 -17.62 -7.82
C ILE A 41 12.31 -18.06 -6.43
N GLY A 42 12.87 -19.13 -5.89
CA GLY A 42 12.42 -19.71 -4.62
C GLY A 42 12.63 -18.80 -3.41
N VAL A 43 13.76 -18.09 -3.33
CA VAL A 43 14.07 -17.17 -2.21
C VAL A 43 13.09 -15.99 -2.16
N PRO A 44 12.82 -15.25 -3.26
CA PRO A 44 11.78 -14.21 -3.25
C PRO A 44 10.41 -14.71 -2.80
N PHE A 45 9.97 -15.87 -3.27
CA PHE A 45 8.68 -16.45 -2.85
C PHE A 45 8.65 -16.76 -1.34
N LEU A 46 9.73 -17.32 -0.81
CA LEU A 46 9.85 -17.60 0.62
C LEU A 46 9.80 -16.30 1.45
N ILE A 47 10.52 -15.27 1.03
CA ILE A 47 10.52 -13.95 1.67
C ILE A 47 9.12 -13.33 1.65
N ILE A 48 8.43 -13.36 0.50
CA ILE A 48 7.06 -12.85 0.35
C ILE A 48 6.11 -13.59 1.30
N GLY A 49 6.26 -14.91 1.39
CA GLY A 49 5.44 -15.74 2.28
C GLY A 49 5.65 -15.40 3.76
N LEU A 50 6.89 -15.31 4.21
CA LEU A 50 7.23 -14.91 5.57
C LEU A 50 6.76 -13.48 5.88
N TYR A 51 6.93 -12.55 4.95
CA TYR A 51 6.46 -11.17 5.08
C TYR A 51 4.93 -11.09 5.22
N SER A 52 4.20 -11.93 4.48
CA SER A 52 2.74 -12.01 4.56
C SER A 52 2.29 -12.51 5.93
N LEU A 53 2.95 -13.53 6.49
CA LEU A 53 2.66 -14.02 7.84
C LEU A 53 3.01 -13.00 8.92
N TYR A 54 4.13 -12.28 8.77
CA TYR A 54 4.51 -11.19 9.67
C TYR A 54 3.41 -10.11 9.77
N TRP A 55 2.74 -9.77 8.66
CA TRP A 55 1.65 -8.80 8.66
C TRP A 55 0.42 -9.23 9.46
N ILE A 56 0.18 -10.54 9.62
CA ILE A 56 -0.94 -11.05 10.42
C ILE A 56 -0.73 -10.73 11.90
N PHE A 57 0.47 -10.96 12.42
CA PHE A 57 0.81 -10.65 13.81
C PHE A 57 0.77 -9.15 14.11
N ASN A 58 1.11 -8.34 13.10
CA ASN A 58 1.07 -6.88 13.19
C ASN A 58 -0.30 -6.28 12.91
N TYR A 59 -1.28 -7.08 12.53
CA TYR A 59 -2.63 -6.59 12.31
C TYR A 59 -3.26 -6.12 13.62
N ASP A 60 -3.87 -4.94 13.60
CA ASP A 60 -4.46 -4.32 14.78
C ASP A 60 -5.99 -4.32 14.73
N THR A 61 -6.59 -4.54 15.88
CA THR A 61 -7.98 -4.21 16.18
C THR A 61 -7.98 -2.87 16.92
N LEU A 62 -8.71 -1.89 16.37
CA LEU A 62 -8.82 -0.54 16.93
C LEU A 62 -10.04 -0.45 17.84
N GLN A 63 -9.90 0.20 18.99
CA GLN A 63 -11.01 0.49 19.88
C GLN A 63 -10.97 1.97 20.29
N ILE A 64 -12.08 2.67 20.07
CA ILE A 64 -12.28 4.06 20.47
C ILE A 64 -13.15 4.06 21.72
N LYS A 65 -12.58 4.48 22.85
CA LYS A 65 -13.28 4.50 24.14
C LYS A 65 -12.76 5.65 25.00
N ASN A 66 -13.66 6.37 25.66
CA ASN A 66 -13.34 7.44 26.62
C ASN A 66 -12.30 8.46 26.11
N GLY A 67 -12.45 8.91 24.86
CA GLY A 67 -11.52 9.87 24.25
C GLY A 67 -10.14 9.30 23.90
N LYS A 68 -9.95 7.98 23.95
CA LYS A 68 -8.70 7.30 23.60
C LYS A 68 -8.90 6.36 22.41
N LEU A 69 -7.85 6.24 21.60
CA LEU A 69 -7.68 5.21 20.58
C LEU A 69 -6.74 4.14 21.12
N ILE A 70 -7.26 2.93 21.26
CA ILE A 70 -6.57 1.76 21.79
C ILE A 70 -6.29 0.81 20.63
N PHE A 71 -5.04 0.40 20.49
CA PHE A 71 -4.57 -0.58 19.50
C PHE A 71 -4.42 -1.92 20.19
N LYS A 72 -5.17 -2.92 19.74
CA LYS A 72 -5.09 -4.29 20.22
C LYS A 72 -4.57 -5.21 19.12
N SER A 73 -3.87 -6.28 19.46
CA SER A 73 -3.62 -7.38 18.53
C SER A 73 -4.93 -8.09 18.15
N ILE A 74 -4.88 -8.97 17.14
CA ILE A 74 -5.97 -9.90 16.85
C ILE A 74 -6.31 -10.76 18.08
N THR A 75 -5.32 -11.11 18.90
CA THR A 75 -5.47 -11.87 20.15
C THR A 75 -5.99 -11.05 21.34
N GLY A 76 -6.22 -9.74 21.16
CA GLY A 76 -6.80 -8.86 22.19
C GLY A 76 -5.81 -8.14 23.10
N PHE A 77 -4.50 -8.42 23.00
CA PHE A 77 -3.48 -7.72 23.78
C PHE A 77 -3.36 -6.26 23.37
N THR A 78 -3.33 -5.35 24.35
CA THR A 78 -3.17 -3.92 24.07
C THR A 78 -1.72 -3.63 23.72
N LYS A 79 -1.47 -3.20 22.49
CA LYS A 79 -0.13 -2.81 22.00
C LYS A 79 0.19 -1.35 22.32
N LYS A 80 -0.79 -0.47 22.15
CA LYS A 80 -0.62 0.98 22.31
C LYS A 80 -1.94 1.65 22.65
N THR A 81 -1.89 2.76 23.37
CA THR A 81 -3.04 3.65 23.61
C THR A 81 -2.62 5.08 23.36
N ILE A 82 -3.49 5.88 22.75
CA ILE A 82 -3.23 7.28 22.39
C ILE A 82 -4.47 8.10 22.72
N SER A 83 -4.31 9.31 23.27
CA SER A 83 -5.45 10.22 23.42
C SER A 83 -5.88 10.77 22.07
N LEU A 84 -7.19 10.83 21.80
CA LEU A 84 -7.70 11.47 20.58
C LEU A 84 -7.30 12.95 20.49
N SER A 85 -7.04 13.60 21.62
CA SER A 85 -6.53 14.98 21.67
C SER A 85 -5.09 15.12 21.14
N GLU A 86 -4.31 14.05 21.06
CA GLU A 86 -2.96 14.06 20.48
C GLU A 86 -2.99 14.03 18.94
N LEU A 87 -4.16 13.76 18.34
CA LEU A 87 -4.33 13.81 16.90
C LEU A 87 -4.43 15.27 16.46
N LYS A 88 -3.53 15.68 15.55
CA LYS A 88 -3.47 17.06 15.02
C LYS A 88 -4.17 17.20 13.70
N SER A 89 -3.98 16.23 12.81
CA SER A 89 -4.54 16.25 11.47
C SER A 89 -4.70 14.84 10.92
N TYR A 90 -5.34 14.73 9.77
CA TYR A 90 -5.42 13.47 9.04
C TYR A 90 -5.24 13.69 7.54
N THR A 91 -4.91 12.63 6.83
CA THR A 91 -5.01 12.56 5.37
C THR A 91 -5.93 11.42 4.99
N GLU A 92 -6.65 11.56 3.89
CA GLU A 92 -7.42 10.48 3.29
C GLU A 92 -7.05 10.34 1.82
N ILE A 93 -6.54 9.18 1.44
CA ILE A 93 -6.04 8.95 0.10
C ILE A 93 -6.90 7.86 -0.53
N GLU A 94 -7.64 8.23 -1.56
CA GLU A 94 -8.37 7.26 -2.39
C GLU A 94 -7.42 6.65 -3.43
N LYS A 95 -7.53 5.34 -3.58
CA LYS A 95 -6.69 4.52 -4.45
C LYS A 95 -7.56 3.59 -5.25
N GLU A 96 -7.07 3.27 -6.44
CA GLU A 96 -7.65 2.28 -7.35
C GLU A 96 -6.52 1.45 -7.95
N ASN A 97 -6.78 0.18 -8.23
CA ASN A 97 -5.82 -0.72 -8.87
C ASN A 97 -6.03 -0.85 -10.39
N ALA A 98 -7.11 -0.28 -10.90
CA ALA A 98 -7.56 -0.38 -12.28
C ALA A 98 -8.19 0.95 -12.70
N GLN A 99 -7.98 1.32 -13.97
CA GLN A 99 -8.47 2.59 -14.52
C GLN A 99 -9.98 2.52 -14.77
N TYR A 100 -10.47 1.35 -15.21
CA TYR A 100 -11.86 1.17 -15.57
C TYR A 100 -12.57 0.16 -14.66
N LYS A 101 -13.84 0.43 -14.37
CA LYS A 101 -14.67 -0.41 -13.48
C LYS A 101 -14.86 -1.84 -13.98
N TRP A 102 -14.79 -2.06 -15.29
CA TRP A 102 -14.97 -3.37 -15.91
C TRP A 102 -13.69 -4.20 -15.94
N GLU A 103 -12.53 -3.62 -15.58
CA GLU A 103 -11.29 -4.38 -15.53
C GLU A 103 -11.34 -5.42 -14.41
N PHE A 104 -10.83 -6.61 -14.71
CA PHE A 104 -10.82 -7.70 -13.76
C PHE A 104 -10.04 -7.30 -12.51
N GLY A 105 -10.66 -7.51 -11.34
CA GLY A 105 -10.08 -7.14 -10.06
C GLY A 105 -10.22 -5.65 -9.69
N TYR A 106 -10.98 -4.84 -10.44
CA TYR A 106 -11.21 -3.44 -10.09
C TYR A 106 -11.65 -3.27 -8.63
N MET A 107 -10.90 -2.45 -7.91
CA MET A 107 -11.11 -2.17 -6.50
C MET A 107 -10.75 -0.73 -6.19
N LYS A 108 -11.64 -0.04 -5.47
CA LYS A 108 -11.37 1.25 -4.85
C LYS A 108 -11.24 1.10 -3.35
N TRP A 109 -10.27 1.79 -2.78
CA TRP A 109 -10.11 1.83 -1.34
C TRP A 109 -9.56 3.18 -0.87
N LYS A 110 -9.71 3.42 0.43
CA LYS A 110 -9.28 4.66 1.07
C LYS A 110 -8.32 4.34 2.20
N ASP A 111 -7.18 5.02 2.18
CA ASP A 111 -6.20 5.01 3.26
C ASP A 111 -6.38 6.30 4.08
N LEU A 112 -6.95 6.17 5.28
CA LEU A 112 -6.94 7.22 6.30
C LEU A 112 -5.61 7.16 7.05
N THR A 113 -4.87 8.26 7.11
CA THR A 113 -3.69 8.36 7.98
C THR A 113 -3.92 9.42 9.04
N LEU A 114 -3.85 9.01 10.30
CA LEU A 114 -3.90 9.88 11.47
C LEU A 114 -2.49 10.40 11.78
N ILE A 115 -2.39 11.68 12.13
CA ILE A 115 -1.11 12.37 12.34
C ILE A 115 -1.16 13.14 13.66
N GLY A 116 -0.24 12.83 14.57
CA GLY A 116 0.13 13.60 15.76
C GLY A 116 1.62 13.94 15.73
N ASP A 117 2.16 14.48 16.83
CA ASP A 117 3.57 14.93 16.87
C ASP A 117 4.56 13.78 16.74
N ASN A 118 4.37 12.73 17.53
CA ASN A 118 5.21 11.52 17.52
C ASN A 118 4.39 10.29 17.13
N PHE A 119 3.35 10.52 16.33
CA PHE A 119 2.40 9.48 15.97
C PHE A 119 1.96 9.60 14.52
N LYS A 120 2.04 8.48 13.81
CA LYS A 120 1.43 8.32 12.50
C LYS A 120 0.86 6.92 12.40
N TYR A 121 -0.39 6.82 12.00
CA TYR A 121 -1.03 5.52 11.83
C TYR A 121 -1.97 5.50 10.65
N LYS A 122 -1.92 4.42 9.88
CA LYS A 122 -2.71 4.27 8.66
C LYS A 122 -3.78 3.19 8.86
N ILE A 123 -5.00 3.53 8.44
CA ILE A 123 -6.19 2.68 8.45
C ILE A 123 -6.66 2.58 7.01
N SER A 124 -6.78 1.37 6.48
CA SER A 124 -7.33 1.14 5.14
C SER A 124 -8.80 0.70 5.23
N SER A 125 -9.62 1.16 4.28
CA SER A 125 -10.98 0.67 4.09
C SER A 125 -11.04 -0.79 3.64
N THR A 126 -9.94 -1.35 3.13
CA THR A 126 -9.84 -2.77 2.83
C THR A 126 -9.69 -3.63 4.08
N SER A 127 -9.14 -3.04 5.15
CA SER A 127 -8.86 -3.74 6.40
C SER A 127 -10.10 -3.88 7.28
N TYR A 128 -10.97 -2.88 7.35
CA TYR A 128 -12.07 -2.88 8.33
C TYR A 128 -13.45 -2.73 7.67
N ILE A 129 -14.39 -3.60 8.05
CA ILE A 129 -15.78 -3.58 7.56
C ILE A 129 -16.47 -2.27 7.96
N ASN A 130 -16.27 -1.81 9.20
CA ASN A 130 -16.83 -0.56 9.71
C ASN A 130 -15.89 0.65 9.53
N TYR A 131 -15.08 0.67 8.47
CA TYR A 131 -14.16 1.77 8.17
C TYR A 131 -14.84 3.16 8.21
N ASN A 132 -16.02 3.30 7.63
CA ASN A 132 -16.72 4.60 7.59
C ASN A 132 -17.07 5.12 8.99
N GLU A 133 -17.43 4.21 9.90
CA GLU A 133 -17.74 4.55 11.29
C GLU A 133 -16.46 4.96 12.04
N LEU A 134 -15.38 4.19 11.89
CA LEU A 134 -14.06 4.51 12.45
C LEU A 134 -13.57 5.87 11.96
N ARG A 135 -13.61 6.09 10.63
CA ARG A 135 -13.21 7.34 9.99
C ARG A 135 -13.96 8.51 10.61
N LYS A 136 -15.29 8.47 10.64
CA LYS A 136 -16.13 9.58 11.11
C LYS A 136 -15.74 10.04 12.51
N GLU A 137 -15.48 9.10 13.42
CA GLU A 137 -15.17 9.43 14.81
C GLU A 137 -13.70 9.81 15.00
N LEU A 138 -12.77 9.18 14.28
CA LEU A 138 -11.35 9.50 14.36
C LEU A 138 -11.00 10.85 13.73
N THR A 139 -11.77 11.29 12.72
CA THR A 139 -11.54 12.59 12.06
C THR A 139 -12.35 13.73 12.67
N LYS A 140 -13.15 13.47 13.70
CA LYS A 140 -14.05 14.46 14.28
C LYS A 140 -13.26 15.61 14.90
N GLY A 141 -13.50 16.82 14.40
CA GLY A 141 -12.79 18.03 14.86
C GLY A 141 -11.35 18.17 14.33
N LEU A 142 -10.85 17.22 13.53
CA LEU A 142 -9.53 17.30 12.91
C LEU A 142 -9.59 18.00 11.55
N LYS A 143 -8.51 18.70 11.19
CA LYS A 143 -8.35 19.27 9.85
C LYS A 143 -7.66 18.27 8.91
N ARG A 144 -8.17 18.17 7.68
CA ARG A 144 -7.56 17.38 6.60
C ARG A 144 -6.31 18.08 6.07
N ASN A 145 -5.21 17.33 5.93
CA ASN A 145 -3.92 17.85 5.51
C ASN A 145 -3.68 17.62 4.00
N PHE A 146 -4.21 18.51 3.17
CA PHE A 146 -4.08 18.43 1.70
C PHE A 146 -2.64 18.56 1.19
N LYS A 147 -1.77 19.28 1.92
CA LYS A 147 -0.35 19.41 1.57
C LYS A 147 0.37 18.06 1.69
N ALA A 148 0.08 17.30 2.74
CA ALA A 148 0.60 15.95 2.92
C ALA A 148 0.06 14.97 1.86
N GLU A 149 -1.20 15.09 1.45
CA GLU A 149 -1.79 14.28 0.37
C GLU A 149 -1.12 14.55 -0.99
N THR A 150 -0.91 15.82 -1.32
CA THR A 150 -0.23 16.21 -2.55
C THR A 150 1.23 15.72 -2.56
N LYS A 151 1.93 15.86 -1.43
CA LYS A 151 3.29 15.31 -1.26
C LYS A 151 3.30 13.79 -1.46
N TRP A 152 2.34 13.07 -0.88
CA TRP A 152 2.22 11.63 -1.09
C TRP A 152 1.99 11.29 -2.56
N GLN A 153 1.09 11.99 -3.24
CA GLN A 153 0.79 11.77 -4.66
C GLN A 153 2.03 11.98 -5.53
N ASN A 154 2.79 13.05 -5.30
CA ASN A 154 4.03 13.32 -6.02
C ASN A 154 5.10 12.27 -5.78
N ASN A 155 5.27 11.82 -4.53
CA ASN A 155 6.21 10.75 -4.20
C ASN A 155 5.80 9.44 -4.88
N ASN A 156 4.50 9.10 -4.89
CA ASN A 156 4.01 7.90 -5.55
C ASN A 156 4.26 7.94 -7.07
N LEU A 157 3.98 9.07 -7.72
CA LEU A 157 4.31 9.28 -9.14
C LEU A 157 5.82 9.17 -9.40
N THR A 158 6.63 9.66 -8.47
CA THR A 158 8.10 9.56 -8.54
C THR A 158 8.56 8.11 -8.51
N TYR A 159 8.11 7.33 -7.52
CA TYR A 159 8.50 5.94 -7.37
C TYR A 159 8.05 5.09 -8.55
N ILE A 160 6.81 5.26 -9.02
CA ILE A 160 6.31 4.55 -10.19
C ILE A 160 7.11 4.94 -11.43
N GLY A 161 7.32 6.24 -11.66
CA GLY A 161 8.05 6.68 -12.85
C GLY A 161 9.51 6.21 -12.87
N ILE A 162 10.22 6.26 -11.74
CA ILE A 162 11.58 5.70 -11.61
C ILE A 162 11.56 4.18 -11.82
N GLY A 163 10.60 3.48 -11.20
CA GLY A 163 10.44 2.04 -11.36
C GLY A 163 10.24 1.63 -12.81
N LEU A 164 9.41 2.36 -13.56
CA LEU A 164 9.18 2.11 -14.99
C LEU A 164 10.40 2.41 -15.86
N ILE A 165 11.18 3.43 -15.53
CA ILE A 165 12.45 3.72 -16.23
C ILE A 165 13.43 2.56 -16.03
N ILE A 166 13.65 2.14 -14.77
CA ILE A 166 14.53 1.01 -14.44
C ILE A 166 14.05 -0.27 -15.11
N PHE A 167 12.75 -0.55 -15.05
CA PHE A 167 12.13 -1.71 -15.67
C PHE A 167 12.29 -1.70 -17.20
N GLY A 168 12.12 -0.54 -17.84
CA GLY A 168 12.34 -0.38 -19.28
C GLY A 168 13.79 -0.70 -19.69
N PHE A 169 14.78 -0.24 -18.92
CA PHE A 169 16.19 -0.60 -19.15
C PHE A 169 16.47 -2.09 -18.93
N LEU A 170 15.91 -2.69 -17.87
CA LEU A 170 16.11 -4.10 -17.56
C LEU A 170 15.49 -5.02 -18.63
N ILE A 171 14.26 -4.74 -19.05
CA ILE A 171 13.60 -5.48 -20.13
C ILE A 171 14.36 -5.30 -21.44
N GLY A 172 14.74 -4.08 -21.78
CA GLY A 172 15.48 -3.81 -23.02
C GLY A 172 16.78 -4.59 -23.08
N PHE A 173 17.55 -4.58 -21.99
CA PHE A 173 18.79 -5.34 -21.90
C PHE A 173 18.56 -6.86 -21.95
N TRP A 174 17.58 -7.36 -21.18
CA TRP A 174 17.30 -8.79 -21.10
C TRP A 174 16.81 -9.37 -22.43
N PHE A 175 15.84 -8.71 -23.07
CA PHE A 175 15.35 -9.13 -24.38
C PHE A 175 16.40 -8.97 -25.48
N TRP A 176 17.25 -7.94 -25.43
CA TRP A 176 18.36 -7.81 -26.37
C TRP A 176 19.30 -9.02 -26.34
N GLN A 177 19.58 -9.56 -25.16
CA GLN A 177 20.40 -10.77 -24.99
C GLN A 177 19.64 -12.06 -25.36
N ALA A 178 18.32 -12.11 -25.18
CA ALA A 178 17.51 -13.30 -25.39
C ALA A 178 17.02 -13.47 -26.84
N THR A 179 16.90 -12.38 -27.59
CA THR A 179 16.43 -12.39 -28.99
C THR A 179 17.52 -12.95 -29.91
N LYS A 180 17.12 -13.77 -30.89
CA LYS A 180 18.03 -14.20 -31.96
C LYS A 180 18.32 -12.99 -32.85
N ASP A 181 19.29 -13.07 -33.77
CA ASP A 181 19.65 -11.97 -34.70
C ASP A 181 18.55 -11.59 -35.73
N ILE A 182 17.28 -11.74 -35.35
CA ILE A 182 16.10 -11.36 -36.08
C ILE A 182 15.85 -9.87 -35.82
N LEU A 183 16.10 -9.04 -36.83
CA LEU A 183 15.97 -7.58 -36.79
C LEU A 183 14.63 -7.11 -36.20
N PHE A 184 13.53 -7.79 -36.53
CA PHE A 184 12.19 -7.45 -36.06
C PHE A 184 12.04 -7.55 -34.54
N GLU A 185 12.57 -8.60 -33.91
CA GLU A 185 12.49 -8.80 -32.46
C GLU A 185 13.30 -7.73 -31.70
N LYS A 186 14.46 -7.34 -32.26
CA LYS A 186 15.29 -6.25 -31.73
C LYS A 186 14.57 -4.91 -31.80
N ILE A 187 13.93 -4.59 -32.93
CA ILE A 187 13.15 -3.36 -33.09
C ILE A 187 11.98 -3.32 -32.09
N LEU A 188 11.23 -4.42 -31.96
CA LEU A 188 10.11 -4.51 -31.02
C LEU A 188 10.56 -4.31 -29.56
N THR A 189 11.68 -4.90 -29.19
CA THR A 189 12.29 -4.75 -27.86
C THR A 189 12.65 -3.30 -27.54
N ILE A 190 13.27 -2.61 -28.50
CA ILE A 190 13.64 -1.19 -28.35
C ILE A 190 12.38 -0.35 -28.18
N LEU A 191 11.35 -0.56 -29.00
CA LEU A 191 10.09 0.19 -28.92
C LEU A 191 9.39 0.00 -27.57
N LEU A 192 9.31 -1.24 -27.06
CA LEU A 192 8.73 -1.52 -25.74
C LEU A 192 9.51 -0.81 -24.62
N SER A 193 10.84 -0.87 -24.69
CA SER A 193 11.72 -0.24 -23.70
C SER A 193 11.58 1.28 -23.68
N ILE A 194 11.57 1.90 -24.87
CA ILE A 194 11.31 3.35 -25.03
C ILE A 194 9.91 3.70 -24.51
N GLY A 195 8.91 2.86 -24.75
CA GLY A 195 7.55 3.05 -24.23
C GLY A 195 7.52 3.13 -22.70
N PHE A 196 8.16 2.17 -22.00
CA PHE A 196 8.25 2.19 -20.54
C PHE A 196 9.02 3.40 -20.01
N ILE A 197 10.17 3.72 -20.61
CA ILE A 197 11.01 4.86 -20.20
C ILE A 197 10.26 6.17 -20.42
N GLY A 198 9.67 6.36 -21.60
CA GLY A 198 8.93 7.57 -21.97
C GLY A 198 7.72 7.80 -21.07
N TYR A 199 6.94 6.75 -20.77
CA TYR A 199 5.84 6.85 -19.83
C TYR A 199 6.32 7.12 -18.39
N GLY A 200 7.44 6.52 -17.99
CA GLY A 200 8.10 6.82 -16.71
C GLY A 200 8.46 8.30 -16.58
N ILE A 201 9.12 8.88 -17.59
CA ILE A 201 9.46 10.32 -17.66
C ILE A 201 8.19 11.18 -17.60
N TYR A 202 7.15 10.82 -18.35
CA TYR A 202 5.86 11.52 -18.31
C TYR A 202 5.27 11.57 -16.90
N LEU A 203 5.32 10.47 -16.14
CA LEU A 203 4.87 10.45 -14.75
C LEU A 203 5.71 11.36 -13.83
N LEU A 204 7.02 11.48 -14.09
CA LEU A 204 7.87 12.43 -13.36
C LEU A 204 7.49 13.89 -13.67
N TYR A 205 7.09 14.18 -14.91
CA TYR A 205 6.66 15.53 -15.32
C TYR A 205 5.26 15.90 -14.81
N LYS A 206 4.34 14.93 -14.71
CA LYS A 206 2.95 15.12 -14.23
C LYS A 206 2.84 15.54 -12.75
N ARG A 207 3.95 15.54 -12.00
CA ARG A 207 3.97 15.94 -10.58
C ARG A 207 3.44 17.36 -10.42
N LYS A 208 2.49 17.56 -9.51
CA LYS A 208 2.02 18.91 -9.17
C LYS A 208 3.09 19.59 -8.34
N LYS A 209 3.60 20.77 -8.73
CA LYS A 209 4.48 21.54 -7.83
C LYS A 209 3.75 21.75 -6.50
N PRO A 210 4.39 21.51 -5.34
CA PRO A 210 3.77 21.84 -4.07
C PRO A 210 3.38 23.31 -4.13
N ALA A 211 2.15 23.65 -3.72
CA ALA A 211 1.79 25.04 -3.51
C ALA A 211 2.88 25.66 -2.65
N GLY A 212 3.61 26.62 -3.24
CA GLY A 212 4.64 27.35 -2.53
C GLY A 212 4.02 27.87 -1.23
N ASN A 213 4.79 27.80 -0.15
CA ASN A 213 4.48 28.68 0.96
C ASN A 213 4.54 30.09 0.38
N ASN A 214 3.38 30.69 0.09
CA ASN A 214 3.28 32.13 0.01
C ASN A 214 3.53 32.60 1.45
N VAL A 215 4.81 32.84 1.74
CA VAL A 215 5.23 33.74 2.81
C VAL A 215 5.01 35.15 2.30
#